data_AF-A0A415VH14-F1
#
_entry.id   AF-A0A415VH14-F1
#
_cell.length_a   1.000
_cell.length_b   1.000
_cell.length_c   1.000
_cell.angle_alpha   90.00
_cell.angle_beta   90.00
_cell.angle_gamma   90.00
#
_symmetry.space_group_name_H-M   'P 1'
#
loop_
_entity.id
_entity.type
_entity.pdbx_description
1 polymer ?
#
loop_
_entity_poly.entity_id
_entity_poly.type
_entity_poly.pdbx_seq_one_letter_code
_entity_poly.pdbx_strand_id
1 'polypeptide(L)'
;MLFYSMVGGFASIVQTQITDTYNLIKENKKIFRFETKKRITETKGCSDELIDAFMHYMKECGMSQLWMDMTDNIEDDLKLDVQKCFYAIDNQFLKHHVKEHKMYTMLLMSELMSSMLVSSVERFAEMMDKYNGIHAVNIAERFTNPIRGVYARMRNAMEILYPVKVDKEVFSECPDKFNLGFEIIGQKVLDWKRAENALANACILNGFNLNADGEFLENEQDNTGTPWNETQTRALTVAYSNTSNKQIARIIGRSVYEVTKQAKKLGLKKSEEYIRETRIANLKRKKNKYNEEV
;
A
#
# COMPACT_ATOMS: atom_id res chain seq x y z
N MET A 1 -4.87 8.32 -2.60
CA MET A 1 -4.93 6.99 -1.96
C MET A 1 -4.61 5.87 -2.94
N LEU A 2 -5.23 5.82 -4.12
CA LEU A 2 -4.98 4.75 -5.12
C LEU A 2 -3.49 4.51 -5.45
N PHE A 3 -2.70 5.57 -5.62
CA PHE A 3 -1.24 5.44 -5.80
C PHE A 3 -0.56 4.74 -4.61
N TYR A 4 -0.85 5.21 -3.40
CA TYR A 4 -0.27 4.71 -2.16
C TYR A 4 -0.71 3.28 -1.86
N SER A 5 -1.91 2.89 -2.29
CA SER A 5 -2.38 1.50 -2.15
C SER A 5 -1.70 0.58 -3.15
N MET A 6 -1.78 0.90 -4.45
CA MET A 6 -1.27 0.02 -5.50
C MET A 6 0.27 0.01 -5.54
N VAL A 7 0.88 1.18 -5.73
CA VAL A 7 2.33 1.31 -5.89
C VAL A 7 3.04 1.18 -4.54
N GLY A 8 2.47 1.76 -3.48
CA GLY A 8 3.01 1.60 -2.12
C GLY A 8 2.91 0.16 -1.63
N GLY A 9 1.77 -0.51 -1.82
CA GLY A 9 1.61 -1.93 -1.50
C GLY A 9 2.59 -2.82 -2.27
N PHE A 10 2.78 -2.56 -3.57
CA PHE A 10 3.77 -3.32 -4.34
C PHE A 10 5.21 -3.05 -3.88
N ALA A 11 5.52 -1.80 -3.54
CA ALA A 11 6.82 -1.44 -3.01
C ALA A 11 7.11 -2.22 -1.71
N SER A 12 6.13 -2.42 -0.83
CA SER A 12 6.28 -3.25 0.37
C SER A 12 6.64 -4.68 0.02
N ILE A 13 5.93 -5.31 -0.93
CA ILE A 13 6.24 -6.68 -1.38
C ILE A 13 7.67 -6.77 -1.97
N VAL A 14 8.08 -5.78 -2.78
CA VAL A 14 9.44 -5.70 -3.33
C VAL A 14 10.48 -5.57 -2.21
N GLN A 15 10.20 -4.76 -1.19
CA GLN A 15 11.08 -4.59 -0.03
C GLN A 15 11.20 -5.88 0.81
N THR A 16 10.11 -6.62 1.01
CA THR A 16 10.13 -7.95 1.65
C THR A 16 11.02 -8.90 0.84
N GLN A 17 10.81 -8.99 -0.48
CA GLN A 17 11.59 -9.86 -1.37
C GLN A 17 13.10 -9.51 -1.37
N ILE A 18 13.45 -8.22 -1.38
CA ILE A 18 14.84 -7.75 -1.29
C ILE A 18 15.43 -8.09 0.09
N THR A 19 14.65 -7.93 1.16
CA THR A 19 15.08 -8.25 2.52
C THR A 19 15.38 -9.75 2.68
N ASP A 20 14.52 -10.62 2.16
CA ASP A 20 14.74 -12.06 2.18
C ASP A 20 15.97 -12.45 1.35
N THR A 21 16.16 -11.82 0.20
CA THR A 21 17.35 -12.01 -0.65
C THR A 21 18.63 -11.57 0.06
N TYR A 22 18.60 -10.41 0.73
CA TYR A 22 19.70 -9.92 1.55
C TYR A 22 20.04 -10.90 2.68
N ASN A 23 19.04 -11.39 3.40
CA ASN A 23 19.23 -12.31 4.53
C ASN A 23 19.85 -13.63 4.05
N LEU A 24 19.35 -14.20 2.96
CA LEU A 24 19.89 -15.42 2.36
C LEU A 24 21.36 -15.26 1.94
N ILE A 25 21.71 -14.16 1.27
CA ILE A 25 23.09 -13.91 0.83
C ILE A 25 24.00 -13.70 2.05
N LYS A 26 23.53 -12.98 3.06
CA LYS A 26 24.27 -12.69 4.30
C LYS A 26 24.67 -13.95 5.07
N GLU A 27 23.84 -15.00 5.03
CA GLU A 27 24.16 -16.30 5.64
C GLU A 27 25.39 -16.96 4.98
N ASN A 28 25.59 -16.75 3.68
CA ASN A 28 26.76 -17.25 2.96
C ASN A 28 27.98 -16.35 3.14
N LYS A 29 28.72 -16.55 4.25
CA LYS A 29 29.95 -15.79 4.58
C LYS A 29 31.06 -15.83 3.52
N LYS A 30 31.04 -16.77 2.56
CA LYS A 30 32.00 -16.82 1.46
C LYS A 30 31.65 -15.78 0.39
N ILE A 31 30.36 -15.65 0.08
CA ILE A 31 29.82 -14.72 -0.92
C ILE A 31 29.64 -13.32 -0.34
N PHE A 32 29.20 -13.20 0.92
CA PHE A 32 28.94 -11.92 1.59
C PHE A 32 30.24 -11.21 2.04
N ARG A 33 31.00 -10.70 1.09
CA ARG A 33 32.27 -9.99 1.32
C ARG A 33 32.41 -8.80 0.37
N PHE A 34 33.28 -7.86 0.74
CA PHE A 34 33.71 -6.72 -0.08
C PHE A 34 32.56 -6.09 -0.89
N GLU A 35 32.65 -6.16 -2.22
CA GLU A 35 31.71 -5.54 -3.15
C GLU A 35 30.30 -6.16 -3.08
N THR A 36 30.18 -7.48 -2.95
CA THR A 36 28.87 -8.14 -2.76
C THR A 36 28.15 -7.60 -1.54
N LYS A 37 28.85 -7.56 -0.40
CA LYS A 37 28.29 -7.03 0.85
C LYS A 37 27.83 -5.60 0.66
N LYS A 38 28.65 -4.77 0.01
CA LYS A 38 28.32 -3.38 -0.29
C LYS A 38 27.05 -3.27 -1.13
N ARG A 39 26.98 -3.93 -2.29
CA ARG A 39 25.84 -3.81 -3.22
C ARG A 39 24.52 -4.32 -2.65
N ILE A 40 24.53 -5.46 -1.97
CA ILE A 40 23.28 -5.99 -1.41
C ILE A 40 22.81 -5.16 -0.20
N THR A 41 23.75 -4.57 0.57
CA THR A 41 23.40 -3.64 1.66
C THR A 41 22.85 -2.33 1.10
N GLU A 42 23.46 -1.77 0.05
CA GLU A 42 22.95 -0.58 -0.65
C GLU A 42 21.54 -0.82 -1.23
N THR A 43 21.31 -2.01 -1.80
CA THR A 43 19.99 -2.38 -2.35
C THR A 43 18.94 -2.43 -1.25
N LYS A 44 19.22 -3.13 -0.14
CA LYS A 44 18.32 -3.20 1.01
C LYS A 44 18.07 -1.81 1.61
N GLY A 45 19.12 -1.03 1.84
CA GLY A 45 19.00 0.31 2.39
C GLY A 45 18.11 1.20 1.52
N CYS A 46 18.30 1.17 0.20
CA CYS A 46 17.48 1.94 -0.73
C CYS A 46 16.01 1.48 -0.75
N SER A 47 15.74 0.17 -0.61
CA SER A 47 14.35 -0.31 -0.50
C SER A 47 13.71 0.05 0.85
N ASP A 48 14.46 0.04 1.95
CA ASP A 48 13.97 0.48 3.26
C ASP A 48 13.63 1.97 3.23
N GLU A 49 14.53 2.80 2.68
CA GLU A 49 14.34 4.26 2.52
C GLU A 49 13.10 4.59 1.68
N LEU A 50 12.79 3.77 0.66
CA LEU A 50 11.57 3.92 -0.14
C LEU A 50 10.31 3.72 0.71
N ILE A 51 10.26 2.66 1.53
CA ILE A 51 9.13 2.40 2.43
C ILE A 51 9.02 3.48 3.50
N ASP A 52 10.14 3.92 4.05
CA ASP A 52 10.18 5.02 5.02
C ASP A 52 9.61 6.31 4.41
N ALA A 53 9.87 6.60 3.13
CA ALA A 53 9.30 7.75 2.44
C ALA A 53 7.77 7.65 2.29
N PHE A 54 7.25 6.46 1.97
CA PHE A 54 5.80 6.21 1.95
C PHE A 54 5.20 6.38 3.35
N MET A 55 5.78 5.74 4.35
CA MET A 55 5.35 5.81 5.75
C MET A 55 5.33 7.24 6.29
N HIS A 56 6.40 7.99 6.04
CA HIS A 56 6.52 9.38 6.46
C HIS A 56 5.37 10.22 5.91
N TYR A 57 5.10 10.10 4.60
CA TYR A 57 4.00 10.84 3.97
C TYR A 57 2.62 10.44 4.53
N MET A 58 2.40 9.13 4.71
CA MET A 58 1.13 8.64 5.24
C MET A 58 0.92 9.11 6.69
N LYS A 59 1.99 9.23 7.47
CA LYS A 59 1.96 9.81 8.82
C LYS A 59 1.62 11.30 8.82
N GLU A 60 2.21 12.09 7.92
CA GLU A 60 1.85 13.52 7.77
C GLU A 60 0.36 13.68 7.44
N CYS A 61 -0.20 12.73 6.71
CA CYS A 61 -1.60 12.73 6.32
C CYS A 61 -2.55 12.10 7.35
N GLY A 62 -2.06 11.57 8.47
CA GLY A 62 -2.92 10.91 9.48
C GLY A 62 -3.43 9.52 9.07
N MET A 63 -2.71 8.83 8.17
CA MET A 63 -3.15 7.60 7.50
C MET A 63 -2.11 6.48 7.58
N SER A 64 -1.10 6.57 8.45
CA SER A 64 -0.02 5.60 8.49
C SER A 64 -0.51 4.20 8.88
N GLN A 65 -1.36 4.10 9.90
CA GLN A 65 -1.93 2.82 10.32
C GLN A 65 -2.80 2.18 9.23
N LEU A 66 -3.71 2.95 8.66
CA LEU A 66 -4.57 2.50 7.56
C LEU A 66 -3.74 2.00 6.37
N TRP A 67 -2.63 2.70 6.07
CA TRP A 67 -1.75 2.30 4.98
C TRP A 67 -1.05 0.98 5.25
N MET A 68 -0.47 0.79 6.45
CA MET A 68 0.15 -0.48 6.84
C MET A 68 -0.84 -1.65 6.74
N ASP A 69 -2.03 -1.50 7.34
CA ASP A 69 -3.03 -2.57 7.33
C ASP A 69 -3.48 -2.91 5.88
N MET A 70 -3.55 -1.90 5.01
CA MET A 70 -3.88 -2.08 3.60
C MET A 70 -2.74 -2.77 2.83
N THR A 71 -1.49 -2.40 3.04
CA THR A 71 -0.35 -3.03 2.37
C THR A 71 -0.16 -4.48 2.82
N ASP A 72 -0.41 -4.77 4.11
CA ASP A 72 -0.36 -6.14 4.65
C ASP A 72 -1.42 -7.03 3.98
N ASN A 73 -2.65 -6.52 3.79
CA ASN A 73 -3.69 -7.25 3.07
C ASN A 73 -3.29 -7.55 1.61
N ILE A 74 -2.63 -6.61 0.93
CA ILE A 74 -2.15 -6.80 -0.45
C ILE A 74 -1.02 -7.84 -0.48
N GLU A 75 -0.10 -7.80 0.48
CA GLU A 75 0.99 -8.77 0.58
C GLU A 75 0.45 -10.19 0.83
N ASP A 76 -0.49 -10.35 1.77
CA ASP A 76 -1.12 -11.64 2.07
C ASP A 76 -1.87 -12.23 0.88
N ASP A 77 -2.61 -11.41 0.14
CA ASP A 77 -3.34 -11.82 -1.08
C ASP A 77 -2.38 -12.31 -2.19
N LEU A 78 -1.21 -11.69 -2.31
CA LEU A 78 -0.24 -12.00 -3.38
C LEU A 78 0.84 -13.02 -2.98
N LYS A 79 0.93 -13.36 -1.69
CA LYS A 79 1.93 -14.29 -1.15
C LYS A 79 2.02 -15.61 -1.89
N LEU A 80 0.87 -16.21 -2.21
CA LEU A 80 0.80 -17.47 -2.95
C LEU A 80 1.29 -17.33 -4.40
N ASP A 81 1.04 -16.19 -5.04
CA ASP A 81 1.51 -15.94 -6.40
C ASP A 81 3.03 -15.74 -6.44
N VAL A 82 3.58 -15.00 -5.48
CA VAL A 82 5.04 -14.83 -5.30
C VAL A 82 5.71 -16.18 -5.05
N GLN A 83 5.15 -17.02 -4.17
CA GLN A 83 5.65 -18.37 -3.90
C GLN A 83 5.62 -19.28 -5.13
N LYS A 84 4.54 -19.24 -5.92
CA LYS A 84 4.46 -20.01 -7.18
C LYS A 84 5.52 -19.57 -8.17
N CYS A 85 5.77 -18.26 -8.30
CA CYS A 85 6.82 -17.73 -9.16
C CYS A 85 8.21 -18.18 -8.70
N PHE A 86 8.46 -18.14 -7.39
CA PHE A 86 9.69 -18.69 -6.80
C PHE A 86 9.90 -20.14 -7.22
N TYR A 87 8.92 -21.03 -6.99
CA TYR A 87 9.07 -22.44 -7.32
C TYR A 87 9.19 -22.69 -8.82
N ALA A 88 8.51 -21.91 -9.66
CA ALA A 88 8.63 -22.01 -11.11
C ALA A 88 10.06 -21.73 -11.58
N ILE A 89 10.68 -20.66 -11.06
CA ILE A 89 12.08 -20.30 -11.35
C ILE A 89 13.03 -21.35 -10.76
N ASP A 90 12.85 -21.73 -9.50
CA ASP A 90 13.74 -22.66 -8.80
C ASP A 90 13.77 -24.03 -9.49
N ASN A 91 12.62 -24.50 -9.98
CA ASN A 91 12.52 -25.75 -10.73
C ASN A 91 13.31 -25.72 -12.05
N GLN A 92 13.43 -24.57 -12.71
CA GLN A 92 14.27 -24.46 -13.92
C GLN A 92 15.75 -24.56 -13.56
N PHE A 93 16.20 -23.88 -12.51
CA PHE A 93 17.57 -24.03 -12.03
C PHE A 93 17.89 -25.48 -11.59
N LEU A 94 16.94 -26.15 -10.94
CA LEU A 94 17.07 -27.56 -10.54
C LEU A 94 17.14 -28.50 -11.75
N LYS A 95 16.31 -28.30 -12.78
CA LYS A 95 16.34 -29.06 -14.05
C LYS A 95 17.72 -28.99 -14.72
N HIS A 96 18.39 -27.85 -14.59
CA HIS A 96 19.74 -27.61 -15.13
C HIS A 96 20.86 -27.85 -14.10
N HIS A 97 20.58 -28.51 -12.99
CA HIS A 97 21.55 -28.90 -11.97
C HIS A 97 22.39 -27.74 -11.38
N VAL A 98 21.81 -26.54 -11.30
CA VAL A 98 22.48 -25.38 -10.73
C VAL A 98 22.54 -25.49 -9.20
N LYS A 99 23.75 -25.50 -8.63
CA LYS A 99 23.96 -25.69 -7.18
C LYS A 99 23.42 -24.52 -6.36
N GLU A 100 23.59 -23.31 -6.85
CA GLU A 100 23.18 -22.06 -6.20
C GLU A 100 21.72 -21.68 -6.48
N HIS A 101 20.89 -22.63 -6.94
CA HIS A 101 19.52 -22.40 -7.44
C HIS A 101 18.71 -21.46 -6.55
N LYS A 102 18.57 -21.72 -5.24
CA LYS A 102 17.78 -20.87 -4.33
C LYS A 102 18.25 -19.42 -4.30
N MET A 103 19.57 -19.20 -4.27
CA MET A 103 20.14 -17.85 -4.23
C MET A 103 19.85 -17.12 -5.53
N TYR A 104 20.03 -17.80 -6.67
CA TYR A 104 19.74 -17.24 -7.99
C TYR A 104 18.25 -16.97 -8.19
N THR A 105 17.37 -17.84 -7.68
CA THR A 105 15.92 -17.63 -7.68
C THR A 105 15.56 -16.35 -6.93
N MET A 106 16.05 -16.16 -5.70
CA MET A 106 15.76 -14.96 -4.89
C MET A 106 16.28 -13.67 -5.53
N LEU A 107 17.49 -13.73 -6.08
CA LEU A 107 18.11 -12.65 -6.83
C LEU A 107 17.28 -12.24 -8.05
N LEU A 108 16.89 -13.22 -8.87
CA LEU A 108 16.10 -12.99 -10.07
C LEU A 108 14.70 -12.47 -9.73
N MET A 109 14.03 -13.03 -8.73
CA MET A 109 12.74 -12.52 -8.23
C MET A 109 12.85 -11.04 -7.82
N SER A 110 13.90 -10.67 -7.09
CA SER A 110 14.09 -9.28 -6.64
C SER A 110 14.31 -8.31 -7.81
N GLU A 111 15.10 -8.71 -8.82
CA GLU A 111 15.33 -7.88 -10.01
C GLU A 111 14.05 -7.72 -10.85
N LEU A 112 13.34 -8.82 -11.10
CA LEU A 112 12.09 -8.80 -11.87
C LEU A 112 11.02 -7.95 -11.18
N MET A 113 10.79 -8.16 -9.88
CA MET A 113 9.76 -7.40 -9.15
C MET A 113 10.10 -5.92 -9.02
N SER A 114 11.37 -5.57 -8.81
CA SER A 114 11.79 -4.16 -8.80
C SER A 114 11.67 -3.50 -10.19
N SER A 115 11.94 -4.24 -11.28
CA SER A 115 11.69 -3.79 -12.65
C SER A 115 10.20 -3.55 -12.93
N MET A 116 9.33 -4.47 -12.47
CA MET A 116 7.89 -4.30 -12.57
C MET A 116 7.39 -3.11 -11.74
N LEU A 117 7.98 -2.84 -10.59
CA LEU A 117 7.62 -1.68 -9.76
C LEU A 117 7.91 -0.37 -10.51
N VAL A 118 9.05 -0.29 -11.21
CA VAL A 118 9.36 0.83 -12.13
C VAL A 118 8.29 0.95 -13.21
N SER A 119 7.96 -0.17 -13.88
CA SER A 119 6.94 -0.18 -14.93
C SER A 119 5.55 0.24 -14.40
N SER A 120 5.24 -0.12 -13.15
CA SER A 120 3.97 0.19 -12.50
C SER A 120 3.83 1.69 -12.21
N VAL A 121 4.89 2.33 -11.69
CA VAL A 121 4.85 3.78 -11.44
C VAL A 121 4.82 4.58 -12.74
N GLU A 122 5.52 4.12 -13.78
CA GLU A 122 5.51 4.76 -15.11
C GLU A 122 4.11 4.71 -15.73
N ARG A 123 3.47 3.53 -15.75
CA ARG A 123 2.09 3.38 -16.23
C ARG A 123 1.09 4.20 -15.42
N PHE A 124 1.26 4.27 -14.10
CA PHE A 124 0.42 5.10 -13.24
C PHE A 124 0.56 6.59 -13.59
N ALA A 125 1.80 7.06 -13.80
CA ALA A 125 2.07 8.43 -14.20
C ALA A 125 1.45 8.77 -15.56
N GLU A 126 1.64 7.91 -16.57
CA GLU A 126 1.04 8.05 -17.91
C GLU A 126 -0.49 8.15 -17.84
N MET A 127 -1.13 7.29 -17.04
CA MET A 127 -2.57 7.34 -16.83
C MET A 127 -3.00 8.65 -16.17
N MET A 128 -2.31 9.10 -15.12
CA MET A 128 -2.65 10.35 -14.44
C MET A 128 -2.50 11.57 -15.35
N ASP A 129 -1.44 11.63 -16.14
CA ASP A 129 -1.23 12.72 -17.12
C ASP A 129 -2.34 12.74 -18.17
N LYS A 130 -2.78 11.57 -18.65
CA LYS A 130 -3.87 11.45 -19.63
C LYS A 130 -5.23 11.90 -19.09
N TYR A 131 -5.53 11.63 -17.81
CA TYR A 131 -6.85 11.89 -17.23
C TYR A 131 -6.99 13.25 -16.54
N ASN A 132 -5.92 13.82 -15.96
CA ASN A 132 -6.04 15.02 -15.13
C ASN A 132 -5.55 16.32 -15.79
N GLY A 133 -4.79 16.27 -16.90
CA GLY A 133 -4.24 17.48 -17.55
C GLY A 133 -3.30 18.35 -16.69
N ILE A 134 -3.14 17.98 -15.42
CA ILE A 134 -2.25 18.55 -14.42
C ILE A 134 -1.20 17.48 -14.19
N HIS A 135 0.07 17.78 -14.46
CA HIS A 135 1.15 16.85 -14.14
C HIS A 135 1.03 16.40 -12.70
N ALA A 136 1.14 15.09 -12.49
CA ALA A 136 1.42 14.49 -11.20
C ALA A 136 2.87 14.80 -10.75
N VAL A 137 3.34 16.05 -10.90
CA VAL A 137 4.75 16.48 -10.68
C VAL A 137 5.26 16.01 -9.32
N ASN A 138 4.40 16.05 -8.31
CA ASN A 138 4.76 15.69 -6.93
C ASN A 138 4.93 14.17 -6.70
N ILE A 139 4.31 13.30 -7.50
CA ILE A 139 4.47 11.83 -7.37
C ILE A 139 5.74 11.38 -8.10
N ALA A 140 6.00 11.97 -9.28
CA ALA A 140 7.13 11.62 -10.11
C ALA A 140 8.47 11.84 -9.39
N GLU A 141 8.74 13.05 -8.90
CA GLU A 141 10.03 13.34 -8.27
C GLU A 141 10.21 12.63 -6.93
N ARG A 142 9.13 12.55 -6.13
CA ARG A 142 9.18 12.02 -4.76
C ARG A 142 9.27 10.50 -4.69
N PHE A 143 8.67 9.77 -5.63
CA PHE A 143 8.62 8.29 -5.57
C PHE A 143 9.21 7.60 -6.80
N THR A 144 9.08 8.17 -8.01
CA THR A 144 9.61 7.50 -9.22
C THR A 144 11.13 7.41 -9.21
N ASN A 145 11.81 8.48 -8.80
CA ASN A 145 13.27 8.50 -8.69
C ASN A 145 13.78 7.49 -7.65
N PRO A 146 13.24 7.45 -6.41
CA PRO A 146 13.57 6.38 -5.46
C PRO A 146 13.29 4.97 -5.99
N ILE A 147 12.13 4.72 -6.62
CA ILE A 147 11.78 3.41 -7.20
C ILE A 147 12.81 2.97 -8.26
N ARG A 148 13.17 3.86 -9.19
CA ARG A 148 14.25 3.62 -10.17
C ARG A 148 15.59 3.40 -9.49
N GLY A 149 15.84 4.11 -8.39
CA GLY A 149 16.98 3.91 -7.52
C GLY A 149 17.07 2.47 -7.04
N VAL A 150 16.01 1.94 -6.40
CA VAL A 150 15.94 0.55 -5.93
C VAL A 150 16.27 -0.43 -7.04
N TYR A 151 15.61 -0.31 -8.20
CA TYR A 151 15.86 -1.18 -9.36
C TYR A 151 17.33 -1.11 -9.82
N ALA A 152 17.89 0.10 -9.94
CA ALA A 152 19.29 0.27 -10.37
C ALA A 152 20.29 -0.38 -9.38
N ARG A 153 20.05 -0.29 -8.05
CA ARG A 153 20.91 -0.95 -7.06
C ARG A 153 20.77 -2.47 -7.14
N MET A 154 19.53 -2.97 -7.31
CA MET A 154 19.27 -4.40 -7.49
C MET A 154 19.99 -4.95 -8.73
N ARG A 155 19.96 -4.21 -9.84
CA ARG A 155 20.68 -4.56 -11.08
C ARG A 155 22.19 -4.61 -10.87
N ASN A 156 22.77 -3.65 -10.15
CA ASN A 156 24.19 -3.68 -9.79
C ASN A 156 24.55 -4.90 -8.93
N ALA A 157 23.66 -5.32 -8.02
CA ALA A 157 23.87 -6.54 -7.23
C ALA A 157 23.79 -7.79 -8.11
N MET A 158 22.85 -7.84 -9.06
CA MET A 158 22.71 -8.94 -10.03
C MET A 158 23.96 -9.14 -10.89
N GLU A 159 24.55 -8.06 -11.41
CA GLU A 159 25.73 -8.14 -12.27
C GLU A 159 26.94 -8.82 -11.59
N ILE A 160 27.00 -8.75 -10.26
CA ILE A 160 28.08 -9.37 -9.47
C ILE A 160 27.73 -10.80 -9.07
N LEU A 161 26.48 -11.03 -8.68
CA LEU A 161 26.06 -12.27 -8.02
C LEU A 161 25.51 -13.31 -8.97
N TYR A 162 25.00 -12.90 -10.14
CA TYR A 162 24.29 -13.74 -11.08
C TYR A 162 25.04 -13.84 -12.41
N PRO A 163 25.71 -14.97 -12.71
CA PRO A 163 26.49 -15.10 -13.93
C PRO A 163 25.60 -15.20 -15.17
N VAL A 164 25.79 -14.30 -16.14
CA VAL A 164 25.03 -14.25 -17.41
C VAL A 164 25.03 -15.58 -18.19
N LYS A 165 26.08 -16.40 -18.03
CA LYS A 165 26.15 -17.73 -18.64
C LYS A 165 25.07 -18.69 -18.13
N VAL A 166 24.75 -18.62 -16.83
CA VAL A 166 23.74 -19.48 -16.19
C VAL A 166 22.37 -19.16 -16.75
N ASP A 167 22.10 -17.87 -16.94
CA ASP A 167 20.87 -17.39 -17.53
C ASP A 167 20.61 -17.94 -18.94
N LYS A 168 21.62 -17.86 -19.81
CA LYS A 168 21.56 -18.39 -21.19
C LYS A 168 21.37 -19.90 -21.22
N GLU A 169 21.96 -20.63 -20.28
CA GLU A 169 21.86 -22.07 -20.19
C GLU A 169 20.47 -22.52 -19.72
N VAL A 170 20.01 -21.95 -18.60
CA VAL A 170 18.78 -22.34 -17.91
C VAL A 170 17.53 -21.88 -18.65
N PHE A 171 17.57 -20.70 -19.30
CA PHE A 171 16.41 -20.08 -19.90
C PHE A 171 16.49 -19.97 -21.43
N SER A 172 17.35 -20.77 -22.08
CA SER A 172 17.45 -20.82 -23.55
C SER A 172 16.11 -21.13 -24.24
N GLU A 173 15.30 -22.01 -23.65
CA GLU A 173 13.98 -22.42 -24.15
C GLU A 173 12.87 -21.40 -23.81
N CYS A 174 13.14 -20.44 -22.93
CA CYS A 174 12.18 -19.44 -22.45
C CYS A 174 12.87 -18.08 -22.26
N PRO A 175 13.21 -17.37 -23.36
CA PRO A 175 13.95 -16.11 -23.29
C PRO A 175 13.17 -15.00 -22.58
N ASP A 176 11.84 -15.03 -22.66
CA ASP A 176 10.94 -14.21 -21.83
C ASP A 176 10.67 -14.91 -20.49
N LYS A 177 11.74 -14.99 -19.69
CA LYS A 177 11.89 -15.66 -18.39
C LYS A 177 10.75 -15.36 -17.39
N PHE A 178 9.54 -15.86 -17.63
CA PHE A 178 8.41 -15.74 -16.71
C PHE A 178 7.68 -14.39 -16.72
N ASN A 179 7.74 -13.62 -17.82
CA ASN A 179 6.98 -12.38 -17.96
C ASN A 179 5.51 -12.57 -17.58
N LEU A 180 4.84 -13.65 -18.01
CA LEU A 180 3.42 -13.83 -17.71
C LEU A 180 3.10 -13.99 -16.21
N GLY A 181 3.86 -14.79 -15.45
CA GLY A 181 3.57 -15.03 -14.02
C GLY A 181 3.78 -13.77 -13.17
N PHE A 182 4.84 -13.04 -13.50
CA PHE A 182 5.16 -11.77 -12.87
C PHE A 182 4.23 -10.66 -13.36
N GLU A 183 3.91 -10.58 -14.65
CA GLU A 183 2.87 -9.68 -15.18
C GLU A 183 1.53 -9.93 -14.52
N ILE A 184 1.16 -11.18 -14.21
CA ILE A 184 -0.05 -11.48 -13.43
C ILE A 184 0.06 -10.90 -12.01
N ILE A 185 1.20 -11.02 -11.32
CA ILE A 185 1.41 -10.36 -10.02
C ILE A 185 1.23 -8.85 -10.18
N GLY A 186 1.88 -8.23 -11.17
CA GLY A 186 1.77 -6.80 -11.43
C GLY A 186 0.36 -6.35 -11.79
N GLN A 187 -0.37 -7.14 -12.60
CA GLN A 187 -1.76 -6.87 -12.95
C GLN A 187 -2.69 -7.00 -11.73
N LYS A 188 -2.47 -7.99 -10.86
CA LYS A 188 -3.24 -8.16 -9.63
C LYS A 188 -2.97 -7.03 -8.63
N VAL A 189 -1.70 -6.63 -8.47
CA VAL A 189 -1.31 -5.47 -7.66
C VAL A 189 -2.01 -4.19 -8.14
N LEU A 190 -2.06 -4.00 -9.46
CA LEU A 190 -2.65 -2.81 -10.09
C LEU A 190 -4.17 -2.94 -10.32
N ASP A 191 -4.80 -4.03 -9.85
CA ASP A 191 -6.25 -4.21 -9.92
C ASP A 191 -6.92 -3.34 -8.85
N TRP A 192 -7.69 -2.35 -9.32
CA TRP A 192 -8.40 -1.43 -8.45
C TRP A 192 -9.40 -2.11 -7.53
N LYS A 193 -10.02 -3.22 -7.96
CA LYS A 193 -10.96 -3.97 -7.11
C LYS A 193 -10.25 -4.60 -5.92
N ARG A 194 -9.03 -5.10 -6.13
CA ARG A 194 -8.19 -5.64 -5.04
C ARG A 194 -7.77 -4.53 -4.09
N ALA A 195 -7.34 -3.38 -4.63
CA ALA A 195 -7.01 -2.22 -3.81
C ALA A 195 -8.20 -1.71 -2.98
N GLU A 196 -9.41 -1.72 -3.54
CA GLU A 196 -10.65 -1.37 -2.82
C GLU A 196 -11.00 -2.38 -1.73
N ASN A 197 -10.89 -3.68 -2.02
CA ASN A 197 -11.12 -4.72 -1.01
C ASN A 197 -10.11 -4.63 0.13
N ALA A 198 -8.83 -4.41 -0.17
CA ALA A 198 -7.79 -4.19 0.82
C ALA A 198 -8.07 -2.94 1.67
N LEU A 199 -8.51 -1.85 1.04
CA LEU A 199 -8.91 -0.63 1.74
C LEU A 199 -10.13 -0.88 2.64
N ALA A 200 -11.15 -1.61 2.18
CA ALA A 200 -12.33 -1.95 2.97
C ALA A 200 -11.94 -2.76 4.22
N ASN A 201 -11.09 -3.78 4.05
CA ASN A 201 -10.55 -4.55 5.17
C ASN A 201 -9.75 -3.68 6.15
N ALA A 202 -8.89 -2.79 5.64
CA ALA A 202 -8.12 -1.88 6.47
C ALA A 202 -9.03 -0.90 7.24
N CYS A 203 -10.08 -0.37 6.61
CA CYS A 203 -11.09 0.45 7.26
C CYS A 203 -11.78 -0.30 8.42
N ILE A 204 -12.18 -1.56 8.18
CA ILE A 204 -12.79 -2.43 9.20
C ILE A 204 -11.83 -2.64 10.38
N LEU A 205 -10.55 -2.94 10.11
CA LEU A 205 -9.52 -3.09 11.15
C LEU A 205 -9.30 -1.80 11.95
N ASN A 206 -9.47 -0.64 11.31
CA ASN A 206 -9.35 0.66 11.94
C ASN A 206 -10.66 1.14 12.62
N GLY A 207 -11.68 0.28 12.68
CA GLY A 207 -12.94 0.55 13.37
C GLY A 207 -13.91 1.44 12.59
N PHE A 208 -13.90 1.35 11.26
CA PHE A 208 -14.87 2.01 10.41
C PHE A 208 -16.02 1.08 10.05
N ASN A 209 -17.24 1.63 10.08
CA ASN A 209 -18.48 0.94 9.70
C ASN A 209 -18.90 1.27 8.26
N LEU A 210 -17.95 1.48 7.36
CA LEU A 210 -18.20 1.76 5.95
C LEU A 210 -17.45 0.78 5.05
N ASN A 211 -18.05 0.40 3.93
CA ASN A 211 -17.35 -0.29 2.83
C ASN A 211 -16.67 0.70 1.86
N ALA A 212 -16.02 0.20 0.82
CA ALA A 212 -15.35 1.02 -0.20
C ALA A 212 -16.31 1.96 -0.95
N ASP A 213 -17.58 1.58 -1.09
CA ASP A 213 -18.64 2.37 -1.75
C ASP A 213 -19.24 3.46 -0.82
N GLY A 214 -18.84 3.49 0.45
CA GLY A 214 -19.37 4.43 1.45
C GLY A 214 -20.73 4.01 2.03
N GLU A 215 -21.12 2.75 1.86
CA GLU A 215 -22.30 2.16 2.48
C GLU A 215 -21.97 1.60 3.87
N PHE A 216 -22.97 1.58 4.76
CA PHE A 216 -22.79 1.03 6.10
C PHE A 216 -22.73 -0.49 6.07
N LEU A 217 -21.80 -1.06 6.86
CA LEU A 217 -21.67 -2.50 7.03
C LEU A 217 -22.91 -3.08 7.73
N GLU A 218 -23.30 -4.31 7.37
CA GLU A 218 -24.42 -5.02 8.04
C GLU A 218 -24.16 -5.22 9.53
N ASN A 219 -22.91 -5.53 9.88
CA ASN A 219 -22.46 -5.73 11.26
C ASN A 219 -21.63 -4.52 11.72
N GLU A 220 -22.29 -3.44 12.13
CA GLU A 220 -21.62 -2.27 12.69
C GLU A 220 -20.83 -2.65 13.95
N GLN A 221 -19.54 -2.31 13.95
CA GLN A 221 -18.68 -2.46 15.10
C GLN A 221 -18.96 -1.36 16.13
N ASP A 222 -18.97 -1.75 17.40
CA ASP A 222 -18.91 -0.81 18.52
C ASP A 222 -17.48 -0.76 19.08
N ASN A 223 -16.80 0.33 18.76
CA ASN A 223 -15.46 0.70 19.21
C ASN A 223 -15.50 1.59 20.46
N THR A 224 -16.67 1.78 21.09
CA THR A 224 -16.77 2.56 22.33
C THR A 224 -15.90 1.93 23.42
N GLY A 225 -15.07 2.74 24.09
CA GLY A 225 -14.14 2.27 25.12
C GLY A 225 -12.78 1.78 24.61
N THR A 226 -12.57 1.63 23.29
CA THR A 226 -11.23 1.40 22.73
C THR A 226 -10.45 2.72 22.60
N PRO A 227 -9.10 2.70 22.63
CA PRO A 227 -8.30 3.89 22.35
C PRO A 227 -8.59 4.49 20.97
N TRP A 228 -8.55 5.82 20.85
CA TRP A 228 -8.66 6.50 19.55
C TRP A 228 -7.41 6.23 18.72
N ASN A 229 -7.59 5.67 17.53
CA ASN A 229 -6.50 5.53 16.56
C ASN A 229 -6.34 6.78 15.68
N GLU A 230 -5.25 6.83 14.93
CA GLU A 230 -4.89 7.93 14.02
C GLU A 230 -6.00 8.15 12.96
N THR A 231 -6.43 7.07 12.32
CA THR A 231 -7.43 7.07 11.24
C THR A 231 -8.79 7.61 11.71
N GLN A 232 -9.27 7.19 12.87
CA GLN A 232 -10.50 7.69 13.51
C GLN A 232 -10.38 9.18 13.88
N THR A 233 -9.22 9.58 14.40
CA THR A 233 -8.95 10.98 14.77
C THR A 233 -8.94 11.88 13.53
N ARG A 234 -8.33 11.42 12.43
CA ARG A 234 -8.35 12.11 11.14
C ARG A 234 -9.76 12.18 10.57
N ALA A 235 -10.50 11.06 10.54
CA ALA A 235 -11.87 11.03 10.03
C ALA A 235 -12.77 12.01 10.79
N LEU A 236 -12.65 12.05 12.12
CA LEU A 236 -13.31 13.07 12.93
C LEU A 236 -12.89 14.47 12.48
N THR A 237 -11.59 14.77 12.41
CA THR A 237 -11.07 16.10 12.08
C THR A 237 -11.55 16.60 10.71
N VAL A 238 -11.53 15.73 9.71
CA VAL A 238 -11.95 16.04 8.33
C VAL A 238 -13.47 16.21 8.23
N ALA A 239 -14.24 15.30 8.81
CA ALA A 239 -15.69 15.31 8.66
C ALA A 239 -16.41 16.29 9.60
N TYR A 240 -15.77 16.70 10.70
CA TYR A 240 -16.47 17.38 11.80
C TYR A 240 -17.13 18.68 11.38
N SER A 241 -16.50 19.49 10.53
CA SER A 241 -17.01 20.82 10.16
C SER A 241 -18.42 20.76 9.56
N ASN A 242 -18.68 19.75 8.72
CA ASN A 242 -19.86 19.70 7.86
C ASN A 242 -20.75 18.47 8.09
N THR A 243 -20.37 17.54 8.98
CA THR A 243 -21.11 16.30 9.22
C THR A 243 -21.69 16.26 10.62
N SER A 244 -22.88 15.66 10.82
CA SER A 244 -23.46 15.55 12.15
C SER A 244 -22.68 14.59 13.06
N ASN A 245 -22.65 14.87 14.37
CA ASN A 245 -21.97 13.98 15.33
C ASN A 245 -22.57 12.58 15.34
N LYS A 246 -23.87 12.44 15.03
CA LYS A 246 -24.55 11.13 14.90
C LYS A 246 -24.03 10.33 13.71
N GLN A 247 -23.85 10.99 12.56
CA GLN A 247 -23.27 10.33 11.38
C GLN A 247 -21.81 9.96 11.61
N ILE A 248 -21.00 10.88 12.15
CA ILE A 248 -19.59 10.60 12.46
C ILE A 248 -19.46 9.44 13.45
N ALA A 249 -20.27 9.45 14.52
CA ALA A 249 -20.35 8.36 15.50
C ALA A 249 -20.60 7.00 14.86
N ARG A 250 -21.59 6.93 13.96
CA ARG A 250 -21.92 5.72 13.22
C ARG A 250 -20.75 5.25 12.34
N ILE A 251 -20.12 6.19 11.61
CA ILE A 251 -19.01 5.90 10.70
C ILE A 251 -17.81 5.29 11.43
N ILE A 252 -17.41 5.86 12.57
CA ILE A 252 -16.23 5.39 13.33
C ILE A 252 -16.57 4.35 14.40
N GLY A 253 -17.83 3.91 14.46
CA GLY A 253 -18.32 2.96 15.45
C GLY A 253 -18.16 3.42 16.90
N ARG A 254 -18.43 4.68 17.22
CA ARG A 254 -18.32 5.20 18.61
C ARG A 254 -19.60 5.89 19.05
N SER A 255 -19.81 5.98 20.37
CA SER A 255 -20.91 6.78 20.89
C SER A 255 -20.80 8.27 20.51
N VAL A 256 -21.96 8.93 20.33
CA VAL A 256 -22.03 10.39 20.07
C VAL A 256 -21.35 11.21 21.17
N TYR A 257 -21.40 10.70 22.41
CA TYR A 257 -20.72 11.31 23.55
C TYR A 257 -19.20 11.30 23.38
N GLU A 258 -18.61 10.16 23.00
CA GLU A 258 -17.16 10.07 22.76
C GLU A 258 -16.72 10.97 21.61
N VAL A 259 -17.47 11.00 20.51
CA VAL A 259 -17.22 11.92 19.38
C VAL A 259 -17.20 13.37 19.86
N THR A 260 -18.20 13.76 20.65
CA THR A 260 -18.32 15.14 21.17
C THR A 260 -17.18 15.47 22.13
N LYS A 261 -16.82 14.54 23.02
CA LYS A 261 -15.71 14.66 23.96
C LYS A 261 -14.39 14.82 23.23
N GLN A 262 -14.13 14.00 22.21
CA GLN A 262 -12.91 14.04 21.42
C GLN A 262 -12.84 15.30 20.55
N ALA A 263 -13.93 15.69 19.90
CA ALA A 263 -13.97 16.93 19.12
C ALA A 263 -13.69 18.17 19.98
N LYS A 264 -14.21 18.19 21.22
CA LYS A 264 -13.91 19.24 22.19
C LYS A 264 -12.43 19.24 22.60
N LYS A 265 -11.85 18.06 22.84
CA LYS A 265 -10.42 17.91 23.16
C LYS A 265 -9.52 18.43 22.02
N LEU A 266 -9.94 18.22 20.77
CA LEU A 266 -9.23 18.66 19.57
C LEU A 266 -9.55 20.11 19.16
N GLY A 267 -10.47 20.79 19.86
CA GLY A 267 -10.86 22.17 19.53
C GLY A 267 -11.64 22.35 18.23
N LEU A 268 -12.27 21.28 17.72
CA LEU A 268 -12.97 21.31 16.44
C LEU A 268 -14.29 22.10 16.51
N LYS A 269 -14.63 22.81 15.42
CA LYS A 269 -15.85 23.61 15.30
C LYS A 269 -16.65 23.20 14.06
N LYS A 270 -17.98 23.31 14.15
CA LYS A 270 -18.87 23.20 12.98
C LYS A 270 -18.75 24.45 12.11
N SER A 271 -18.90 24.29 10.80
CA SER A 271 -18.94 25.43 9.87
C SER A 271 -20.19 26.28 10.10
N GLU A 272 -20.11 27.57 9.81
CA GLU A 272 -21.26 28.48 9.91
C GLU A 272 -22.40 28.04 9.00
N GLU A 273 -22.06 27.54 7.81
CA GLU A 273 -22.99 26.97 6.85
C GLU A 273 -23.77 25.79 7.44
N TYR A 274 -23.07 24.80 8.01
CA TYR A 274 -23.71 23.68 8.68
C TYR A 274 -24.63 24.13 9.83
N ILE A 275 -24.19 25.12 10.63
CA ILE A 275 -25.00 25.69 11.72
C ILE A 275 -26.28 26.36 11.18
N ARG A 276 -26.16 27.11 10.07
CA ARG A 276 -27.29 27.77 9.43
C ARG A 276 -28.29 26.76 8.88
N GLU A 277 -27.82 25.75 8.15
CA GLU A 277 -28.67 24.72 7.56
C GLU A 277 -29.41 23.91 8.63
N THR A 278 -28.71 23.47 9.66
CA THR A 278 -29.32 22.74 10.78
C THR A 278 -30.35 23.58 11.52
N ARG A 279 -30.12 24.89 11.68
CA ARG A 279 -31.11 25.82 12.25
C ARG A 279 -32.37 25.91 11.39
N ILE A 280 -32.23 26.05 10.08
CA ILE A 280 -33.36 26.08 9.12
C ILE A 280 -34.14 24.77 9.17
N ALA A 281 -33.46 23.62 9.15
CA ALA A 281 -34.08 22.30 9.21
C ALA A 281 -34.87 22.08 10.51
N ASN A 282 -34.31 22.50 11.65
CA ASN A 282 -34.99 22.41 12.94
C ASN A 282 -36.24 23.29 13.03
N LEU A 283 -36.20 24.50 12.44
CA LEU A 283 -37.37 25.38 12.35
C LEU A 283 -38.48 24.77 11.49
N LYS A 284 -38.13 24.16 10.34
CA LYS A 284 -39.10 23.44 9.49
C LYS A 284 -39.75 22.26 10.23
N ARG A 285 -38.96 21.45 10.95
CA ARG A 285 -39.48 20.31 11.74
C ARG A 285 -40.45 20.75 12.84
N LYS A 286 -40.15 21.84 13.55
CA LYS A 286 -41.05 22.41 14.57
C LYS A 286 -42.38 22.88 13.98
N LYS A 287 -42.34 23.53 12.81
CA LYS A 287 -43.54 23.99 12.10
C LYS A 287 -44.42 22.83 11.63
N ASN A 288 -43.82 21.75 11.12
CA ASN A 288 -44.57 20.57 10.67
C ASN A 288 -45.25 19.85 11.83
N LYS A 289 -44.56 19.66 12.97
CA LYS A 289 -45.19 19.08 14.18
C LYS A 289 -46.37 19.90 14.67
N TYR A 290 -46.24 21.22 14.68
CA TYR A 290 -47.33 22.12 15.08
C TYR A 290 -48.54 22.02 14.14
N ASN A 291 -48.32 21.77 12.85
CA ASN A 291 -49.39 21.58 11.87
C ASN A 291 -50.02 20.17 11.88
N GLU A 292 -49.37 19.17 12.48
CA GLU A 292 -49.91 17.81 12.67
C GLU A 292 -50.71 17.68 13.97
N GLU A 293 -50.51 18.60 14.93
CA GLU A 293 -51.18 18.65 16.23
C GLU A 293 -52.41 19.59 16.26
N VAL A 294 -52.71 20.27 15.14
CA VAL A 294 -53.86 21.16 14.93
C VAL A 294 -54.80 20.55 13.90
#